data_AF-A0A353ZTR4-F1
#
_entry.id   AF-A0A353ZTR4-F1
#
_cell.length_a   1.000
_cell.length_b   1.000
_cell.length_c   1.000
_cell.angle_alpha   90.00
_cell.angle_beta   90.00
_cell.angle_gamma   90.00
#
_symmetry.space_group_name_H-M   'P 1'
#
loop_
_entity.id
_entity.type
_entity.pdbx_description
1 polymer ?
#
loop_
_entity_poly.entity_id
_entity_poly.type
_entity_poly.pdbx_seq_one_letter_code
_entity_poly.pdbx_strand_id
1 'polypeptide(L)'
;DAGTPVAGRSANDLSIKLDRKTSVEGAYPIVLVSFHVVCATYDKQETADLVKAFENYVVSDAGQKAAADSAKSAPLSKSLADKAAKAIASIKVKA
;
A
#
# COMPACT_ATOMS: atom_id res chain seq x y z
N ASP A 1 -0.57 11.82 3.74
CA ASP A 1 -0.84 11.26 2.40
C ASP A 1 -1.26 12.37 1.44
N ALA A 2 -0.79 12.34 0.20
CA ALA A 2 -0.94 13.43 -0.77
C ALA A 2 -2.20 13.32 -1.68
N GLY A 3 -3.17 12.48 -1.32
CA GLY A 3 -4.35 12.22 -2.13
C GLY A 3 -5.53 11.72 -1.32
N THR A 4 -6.67 11.56 -2.01
CA THR A 4 -7.90 11.02 -1.43
C THR A 4 -8.21 9.63 -1.97
N PRO A 5 -8.88 8.75 -1.21
CA PRO A 5 -9.31 7.46 -1.74
C PRO A 5 -10.16 7.61 -3.01
N VAL A 6 -9.98 6.71 -3.98
CA VAL A 6 -10.84 6.65 -5.16
C VAL A 6 -12.23 6.17 -4.75
N ALA A 7 -13.28 6.89 -5.17
CA ALA A 7 -14.66 6.55 -4.84
C ALA A 7 -15.14 5.28 -5.58
N GLY A 8 -16.13 4.59 -5.01
CA GLY A 8 -16.78 3.43 -5.64
C GLY A 8 -15.92 2.15 -5.70
N ARG A 9 -14.85 2.08 -4.92
CA ARG A 9 -13.96 0.91 -4.85
C ARG A 9 -14.38 -0.04 -3.73
N SER A 10 -13.90 -1.28 -3.80
CA SER A 10 -14.13 -2.28 -2.76
C SER A 10 -13.41 -1.90 -1.46
N ALA A 11 -13.83 -2.48 -0.33
CA ALA A 11 -13.37 -2.07 1.01
C ALA A 11 -11.84 -2.16 1.22
N ASN A 12 -11.16 -3.07 0.52
CA ASN A 12 -9.72 -3.30 0.65
C ASN A 12 -8.90 -2.67 -0.49
N ASP A 13 -9.54 -1.93 -1.39
CA ASP A 13 -8.86 -1.18 -2.43
C ASP A 13 -8.40 0.18 -1.88
N LEU A 14 -7.09 0.36 -1.82
CA LEU A 14 -6.46 1.57 -1.27
C LEU A 14 -5.99 2.53 -2.36
N SER A 15 -6.52 2.42 -3.58
CA SER A 15 -6.21 3.34 -4.68
C SER A 15 -6.50 4.78 -4.26
N ILE A 16 -5.57 5.68 -4.57
CA ILE A 16 -5.70 7.11 -4.28
C ILE A 16 -5.77 7.93 -5.56
N LYS A 17 -6.64 8.94 -5.54
CA LYS A 17 -6.59 10.06 -6.47
C LYS A 17 -5.60 11.09 -5.92
N LEU A 18 -4.42 11.12 -6.53
CA LEU A 18 -3.37 12.07 -6.18
C LEU A 18 -3.77 13.50 -6.56
N ASP A 19 -3.61 14.43 -5.63
CA ASP A 19 -3.64 15.86 -5.94
C ASP A 19 -2.26 16.28 -6.45
N ARG A 20 -2.22 16.84 -7.66
CA ARG A 20 -0.98 17.31 -8.32
C ARG A 20 -0.80 18.82 -8.20
N LYS A 21 -1.68 19.52 -7.49
CA LYS A 21 -1.66 20.97 -7.30
C LYS A 21 -1.22 21.33 -5.89
N THR A 22 -0.03 20.87 -5.48
CA THR A 22 0.50 21.22 -4.16
C THR A 22 0.73 22.74 -4.07
N SER A 23 0.25 23.35 -2.98
CA SER A 23 0.52 24.74 -2.60
C SER A 23 1.52 24.84 -1.45
N VAL A 24 2.07 23.69 -1.00
CA VAL A 24 3.06 23.64 0.08
C VAL A 24 4.39 24.17 -0.45
N GLU A 25 4.90 25.23 0.19
CA GLU A 25 6.18 25.83 -0.16
C GLU A 25 7.32 24.80 -0.06
N GLY A 26 8.19 24.76 -1.07
CA GLY A 26 9.30 23.80 -1.15
C GLY A 26 8.92 22.37 -1.54
N ALA A 27 7.63 22.03 -1.67
CA ALA A 27 7.22 20.70 -2.12
C ALA A 27 7.46 20.52 -3.64
N TYR A 28 8.12 19.42 -4.01
CA TYR A 28 8.27 19.06 -5.43
C TYR A 28 6.91 18.56 -5.97
N PRO A 29 6.36 19.15 -7.05
CA PRO A 29 4.98 18.90 -7.48
C PRO A 29 4.78 17.55 -8.19
N ILE A 30 5.85 16.88 -8.60
CA ILE A 30 5.79 15.59 -9.31
C ILE A 30 5.96 14.47 -8.28
N VAL A 31 4.83 13.88 -7.87
CA VAL A 31 4.79 12.70 -6.99
C VAL A 31 4.38 11.47 -7.81
N LEU A 32 5.13 10.38 -7.64
CA LEU A 32 4.79 9.07 -8.18
C LEU A 32 4.23 8.20 -7.05
N VAL A 33 3.22 7.40 -7.38
CA VAL A 33 2.65 6.42 -6.47
C VAL A 33 2.83 5.04 -7.09
N SER A 34 3.46 4.15 -6.33
CA SER A 34 3.52 2.73 -6.65
C SER A 34 2.43 1.98 -5.89
N PHE A 35 1.84 0.97 -6.53
CA PHE A 35 0.82 0.13 -5.93
C PHE A 35 1.25 -1.33 -6.03
N HIS A 36 0.99 -2.09 -4.98
CA HIS A 36 0.97 -3.55 -5.02
C HIS A 36 -0.47 -3.99 -5.24
N VAL A 37 -0.70 -4.82 -6.25
CA VAL A 37 -2.02 -5.38 -6.57
C VAL A 37 -1.96 -6.89 -6.35
N VAL A 38 -2.79 -7.38 -5.43
CA VAL A 38 -2.83 -8.78 -5.02
C VAL A 38 -4.24 -9.34 -5.12
N CYS A 39 -4.39 -10.66 -5.26
CA CYS A 39 -5.69 -11.31 -5.23
C CYS A 39 -6.26 -11.31 -3.80
N ALA A 40 -7.57 -11.13 -3.67
CA ALA A 40 -8.26 -11.31 -2.39
C ALA A 40 -8.36 -12.79 -1.99
N THR A 41 -8.35 -13.69 -2.98
CA THR A 41 -8.39 -15.14 -2.79
C THR A 41 -7.35 -15.86 -3.64
N TYR A 42 -6.72 -16.88 -3.09
CA TYR A 42 -5.75 -17.73 -3.79
C TYR A 42 -6.17 -19.21 -3.74
N ASP A 43 -5.73 -20.01 -4.72
CA ASP A 43 -6.09 -21.43 -4.81
C ASP A 43 -5.40 -22.30 -3.74
N LYS A 44 -4.20 -21.91 -3.32
CA LYS A 44 -3.37 -22.65 -2.37
C LYS A 44 -3.14 -21.84 -1.11
N GLN A 45 -3.28 -22.47 0.05
CA GLN A 45 -3.02 -21.87 1.36
C GLN A 45 -1.58 -21.33 1.44
N GLU A 46 -0.60 -22.12 0.99
CA GLU A 46 0.81 -21.72 0.94
C GLU A 46 1.03 -20.42 0.16
N THR A 47 0.36 -20.23 -0.98
CA THR A 47 0.45 -18.99 -1.75
C THR A 47 -0.20 -17.81 -1.03
N ALA A 48 -1.36 -18.02 -0.40
CA ALA A 48 -2.00 -16.99 0.40
C ALA A 48 -1.09 -16.53 1.55
N ASP A 49 -0.45 -17.48 2.24
CA ASP A 49 0.45 -17.19 3.35
C ASP A 49 1.72 -16.47 2.91
N LEU A 50 2.33 -16.87 1.79
CA LEU A 50 3.49 -16.19 1.22
C LEU A 50 3.17 -14.74 0.83
N VAL A 51 2.03 -14.50 0.17
CA VAL A 51 1.58 -13.15 -0.18
C VAL A 51 1.35 -12.31 1.08
N LYS A 52 0.67 -12.87 2.09
CA LYS A 52 0.46 -12.17 3.36
C LYS A 52 1.78 -11.85 4.05
N ALA A 53 2.73 -12.78 4.08
CA ALA A 53 4.03 -12.57 4.69
C ALA A 53 4.82 -11.45 3.97
N PHE A 54 4.88 -11.50 2.64
CA PHE A 54 5.60 -10.50 1.85
C PHE A 54 4.97 -9.10 1.98
N GLU A 55 3.65 -8.98 1.82
CA GLU A 55 2.98 -7.68 1.90
C GLU A 55 3.04 -7.09 3.32
N ASN A 56 2.97 -7.93 4.37
CA ASN A 56 3.20 -7.47 5.74
C ASN A 56 4.62 -6.94 5.95
N TYR A 57 5.64 -7.56 5.34
CA TYR A 57 6.99 -7.03 5.35
C TYR A 57 7.05 -5.68 4.61
N VAL A 58 6.47 -5.59 3.41
CA VAL A 58 6.45 -4.36 2.59
C VAL A 58 5.88 -3.18 3.37
N VAL A 59 4.78 -3.36 4.11
CA VAL A 59 4.14 -2.28 4.88
C VAL A 59 4.73 -2.07 6.27
N SER A 60 5.68 -2.91 6.70
CA SER A 60 6.36 -2.77 8.00
C SER A 60 7.38 -1.63 8.00
N ASP A 61 7.77 -1.17 9.20
CA ASP A 61 8.84 -0.16 9.35
C ASP A 61 10.15 -0.60 8.68
N ALA A 62 10.49 -1.89 8.76
CA ALA A 62 11.69 -2.44 8.14
C ALA A 62 11.61 -2.43 6.61
N GLY A 63 10.48 -2.83 6.03
CA GLY A 63 10.28 -2.81 4.57
C GLY A 63 10.23 -1.40 4.01
N GLN A 64 9.53 -0.49 4.70
CA GLN A 64 9.48 0.92 4.35
C GLN A 64 10.85 1.60 4.45
N LYS A 65 11.65 1.27 5.47
CA LYS A 65 13.04 1.71 5.56
C LYS A 65 13.89 1.18 4.41
N ALA A 66 13.79 -0.10 4.08
CA ALA A 66 14.53 -0.69 2.95
C ALA A 66 14.18 0.00 1.61
N ALA A 67 12.90 0.31 1.39
CA ALA A 67 12.43 1.06 0.23
C ALA A 67 12.96 2.50 0.21
N ALA A 68 12.95 3.18 1.37
CA ALA A 68 13.51 4.53 1.50
C ALA A 68 15.02 4.56 1.26
N ASP A 69 15.77 3.59 1.79
CA ASP A 69 17.22 3.53 1.63
C ASP A 69 17.60 3.28 0.17
N SER A 70 16.92 2.33 -0.49
CA SER A 70 17.25 1.85 -1.83
C SER A 70 16.71 2.73 -2.96
N ALA A 71 15.44 3.15 -2.85
CA ALA A 71 14.72 3.84 -3.92
C ALA A 71 14.33 5.28 -3.56
N LYS A 72 14.68 5.76 -2.36
CA LYS A 72 14.30 7.08 -1.84
C LYS A 72 12.78 7.28 -1.77
N SER A 73 12.05 6.16 -1.65
CA SER A 73 10.61 6.18 -1.43
C SER A 73 10.28 6.88 -0.12
N ALA A 74 9.30 7.79 -0.16
CA ALA A 74 8.72 8.33 1.06
C ALA A 74 7.98 7.20 1.82
N PRO A 75 8.23 7.00 3.12
CA PRO A 75 7.53 6.00 3.91
C PRO A 75 6.02 6.24 3.94
N LEU A 76 5.24 5.15 4.01
CA LEU A 76 3.80 5.23 4.26
C LEU A 76 3.51 5.94 5.59
N SER A 77 2.41 6.70 5.62
CA SER A 77 1.88 7.17 6.91
C SER A 77 1.38 5.99 7.74
N LYS A 78 1.41 6.12 9.07
CA LYS A 78 0.89 5.08 9.97
C LYS A 78 -0.55 4.69 9.64
N SER A 79 -1.40 5.68 9.34
CA SER A 79 -2.81 5.42 9.00
C SER A 79 -2.95 4.59 7.72
N LEU A 80 -2.13 4.85 6.71
CA LEU A 80 -2.15 4.10 5.46
C LEU A 80 -1.56 2.69 5.64
N ALA A 81 -0.48 2.54 6.41
CA ALA A 81 0.08 1.24 6.77
C ALA A 81 -0.92 0.38 7.55
N ASP A 82 -1.64 0.96 8.52
CA ASP A 82 -2.68 0.25 9.30
C ASP A 82 -3.84 -0.23 8.39
N LYS A 83 -4.24 0.58 7.39
CA LYS A 83 -5.26 0.19 6.39
C LYS A 83 -4.75 -0.93 5.49
N ALA A 84 -3.50 -0.84 5.04
CA ALA A 84 -2.88 -1.88 4.22
C ALA A 84 -2.77 -3.20 4.99
N ALA A 85 -2.33 -3.18 6.26
CA ALA A 85 -2.28 -4.35 7.12
C ALA A 85 -3.66 -5.02 7.28
N LYS A 86 -4.73 -4.24 7.44
CA LYS A 86 -6.11 -4.77 7.49
C LYS A 86 -6.53 -5.40 6.16
N ALA A 87 -6.22 -4.77 5.03
CA ALA A 87 -6.49 -5.32 3.70
C ALA A 87 -5.74 -6.65 3.49
N ILE A 88 -4.45 -6.69 3.84
CA ILE A 88 -3.62 -7.91 3.76
C ILE A 88 -4.20 -9.01 4.64
N ALA A 89 -4.62 -8.71 5.87
CA ALA A 89 -5.21 -9.68 6.77
C ALA A 89 -6.47 -10.36 6.21
N SER A 90 -7.22 -9.66 5.34
CA SER A 90 -8.43 -10.19 4.70
C SER A 90 -8.19 -11.21 3.58
N ILE A 91 -6.95 -11.34 3.10
CA ILE A 91 -6.58 -12.32 2.08
C ILE A 91 -6.80 -13.75 2.62
N LYS A 92 -7.40 -14.61 1.80
CA LYS A 92 -7.74 -15.99 2.17
C LYS A 92 -7.47 -16.98 1.05
N VAL A 93 -7.43 -18.27 1.39
CA VAL A 93 -7.55 -19.34 0.40
C VAL A 93 -9.00 -19.44 -0.08
N LYS A 94 -9.22 -19.86 -1.33
CA LYS A 94 -10.56 -20.22 -1.80
C LYS A 94 -11.13 -21.35 -0.93
N ALA A 95 -12.42 -21.26 -0.64
CA ALA A 95 -13.16 -22.29 0.08
C ALA A 95 -13.34 -23.54 -0.79
#